data_AF-A0A0C9XWD0-F1
#
_entry.id   AF-A0A0C9XWD0-F1
#
_cell.length_a   1.000
_cell.length_b   1.000
_cell.length_c   1.000
_cell.angle_alpha   90.00
_cell.angle_beta   90.00
_cell.angle_gamma   90.00
#
_symmetry.space_group_name_H-M   'P 1'
#
loop_
_entity.id
_entity.type
_entity.pdbx_description
1 polymer ?
#
loop_
_entity_poly.entity_id
_entity_poly.type
_entity_poly.pdbx_seq_one_letter_code
_entity_poly.pdbx_strand_id
1 'polypeptide(L)'
;MYTLPGDHMPVSSSTPSLDDKRGTNSAAKVGQSTKRTGPSYVYYRLYTKLGPFKSNHPLSYNDRFIGRIPSKSFAPPHTVASIKWSLCKLEGLSEPDKALLFLSLSNPAPKEDTARLSLYAPSGPGLSEQDPIILVVELEKRTKEVLQAEKLPEHSDDTDVHYGKSLYYRVYSSEGGDKKAKTSFDESDISLGRLNTLLIAPPHTAGSLKACITKVEGLVMPGHALYKEMELFQDVNSDAAMGDTDVIPFQGDTYLGSDQGNPVALVNATTDTAADQKVKPMSGKVFSEHPLDTAATNCALSDGPDSNFTKLARLSYTYSE
;
A
#
# COMPACT_ATOMS: atom_id res chain seq x y z
N MET A 1 55.33 -52.74 26.56
CA MET A 1 55.21 -53.15 25.15
C MET A 1 55.03 -51.88 24.32
N TYR A 2 55.98 -51.62 23.41
CA TYR A 2 55.92 -50.88 22.11
C TYR A 2 55.04 -49.62 21.96
N THR A 3 55.36 -48.49 21.29
CA THR A 3 56.54 -47.84 20.67
C THR A 3 56.10 -46.37 20.36
N LEU A 4 57.05 -45.43 20.33
CA LEU A 4 57.03 -43.99 19.97
C LEU A 4 56.53 -43.65 18.52
N PRO A 5 56.69 -42.41 17.96
CA PRO A 5 56.21 -41.05 18.32
C PRO A 5 55.70 -40.26 17.07
N GLY A 6 55.36 -38.98 17.20
CA GLY A 6 55.11 -38.08 16.07
C GLY A 6 55.27 -36.60 16.45
N ASP A 7 56.20 -35.94 15.77
CA ASP A 7 56.97 -34.76 16.17
C ASP A 7 56.49 -33.40 15.58
N HIS A 8 57.06 -32.32 16.13
CA HIS A 8 57.22 -30.92 15.63
C HIS A 8 56.03 -29.93 15.75
N MET A 9 56.01 -28.95 16.70
CA MET A 9 56.82 -27.72 16.92
C MET A 9 56.44 -26.51 16.00
N PRO A 10 56.68 -25.22 16.35
CA PRO A 10 56.86 -24.58 17.67
C PRO A 10 56.16 -23.20 17.84
N VAL A 11 56.20 -22.74 19.10
CA VAL A 11 56.02 -21.36 19.59
C VAL A 11 57.17 -20.44 19.14
N SER A 12 56.89 -19.16 18.89
CA SER A 12 57.89 -18.09 19.02
C SER A 12 57.25 -16.77 19.44
N SER A 13 57.64 -16.33 20.64
CA SER A 13 57.50 -14.99 21.18
C SER A 13 58.49 -14.03 20.53
N SER A 14 58.18 -12.73 20.51
CA SER A 14 59.11 -11.60 20.77
C SER A 14 58.41 -10.25 20.53
N THR A 15 58.21 -9.48 21.60
CA THR A 15 58.19 -8.00 21.58
C THR A 15 59.64 -7.49 21.48
N PRO A 16 59.88 -6.30 20.90
CA PRO A 16 60.29 -5.20 21.80
C PRO A 16 59.97 -3.75 21.32
N SER A 17 59.99 -2.85 22.32
CA SER A 17 60.51 -1.47 22.31
C SER A 17 59.68 -0.29 21.74
N LEU A 18 59.41 0.64 22.66
CA LEU A 18 59.13 2.07 22.46
C LEU A 18 60.45 2.84 22.34
N ASP A 19 60.56 3.80 21.41
CA ASP A 19 61.36 5.01 21.60
C ASP A 19 60.92 6.15 20.64
N ASP A 20 60.89 7.37 21.19
CA ASP A 20 60.44 8.64 20.60
C ASP A 20 61.46 9.26 19.61
N LYS A 21 60.98 9.93 18.54
CA LYS A 21 61.20 11.38 18.27
C LYS A 21 60.85 11.87 16.85
N ARG A 22 59.99 12.90 16.84
CA ARG A 22 60.16 14.23 16.19
C ARG A 22 60.43 14.32 14.68
N GLY A 23 59.35 14.60 13.93
CA GLY A 23 59.22 15.79 13.07
C GLY A 23 59.80 15.74 11.66
N THR A 24 58.93 15.88 10.65
CA THR A 24 59.07 16.83 9.52
C THR A 24 57.75 16.89 8.75
N ASN A 25 57.29 18.10 8.49
CA ASN A 25 56.09 18.44 7.74
C ASN A 25 56.26 18.04 6.27
N SER A 26 55.30 17.32 5.68
CA SER A 26 55.10 17.41 4.25
C SER A 26 53.63 17.23 3.90
N ALA A 27 53.05 18.31 3.40
CA ALA A 27 51.70 18.39 2.93
C ALA A 27 51.54 17.59 1.63
N ALA A 28 50.71 16.56 1.68
CA ALA A 28 49.90 16.15 0.55
C ALA A 28 48.60 15.58 1.11
N LYS A 29 47.58 16.44 1.20
CA LYS A 29 46.18 16.03 1.31
C LYS A 29 45.84 15.20 0.07
N VAL A 30 46.10 13.90 0.12
CA VAL A 30 45.33 12.94 -0.67
C VAL A 30 44.04 12.78 0.11
N GLY A 31 43.03 13.54 -0.29
CA GLY A 31 41.66 13.28 0.11
C GLY A 31 41.33 11.87 -0.35
N GLN A 32 41.49 10.89 0.56
CA GLN A 32 40.78 9.64 0.45
C GLN A 32 39.30 10.03 0.42
N SER A 33 38.74 10.09 -0.79
CA SER A 33 37.33 9.95 -1.00
C SER A 33 36.98 8.57 -0.45
N THR A 34 36.69 8.50 0.85
CA THR A 34 35.91 7.42 1.43
C THR A 34 34.68 7.31 0.55
N LYS A 35 34.64 6.30 -0.32
CA LYS A 35 33.46 5.94 -1.10
C LYS A 35 32.30 6.04 -0.12
N ARG A 36 31.34 6.93 -0.37
CA ARG A 36 30.10 6.94 0.40
C ARG A 36 29.43 5.59 0.12
N THR A 37 29.71 4.61 0.96
CA THR A 37 29.06 3.29 1.01
C THR A 37 27.67 3.48 1.63
N GLY A 38 26.91 4.42 1.07
CA GLY A 38 25.51 4.60 1.40
C GLY A 38 24.67 3.66 0.53
N PRO A 39 23.47 3.29 1.00
CA PRO A 39 22.50 2.57 0.19
C PRO A 39 22.29 3.31 -1.13
N SER A 40 22.45 2.59 -2.24
CA SER A 40 22.26 3.17 -3.58
C SER A 40 20.79 3.48 -3.87
N TYR A 41 19.88 2.77 -3.18
CA TYR A 41 18.43 2.89 -3.32
C TYR A 41 17.76 2.95 -1.95
N VAL A 42 16.57 3.57 -1.96
CA VAL A 42 15.59 3.50 -0.89
C VAL A 42 14.40 2.69 -1.42
N TYR A 43 14.00 1.67 -0.68
CA TYR A 43 12.81 0.86 -0.93
C TYR A 43 11.62 1.49 -0.24
N TYR A 44 10.49 1.55 -0.96
CA TYR A 44 9.25 2.10 -0.43
C TYR A 44 8.05 1.22 -0.77
N ARG A 45 7.02 1.27 0.06
CA ARG A 45 5.74 0.61 -0.16
C ARG A 45 4.59 1.61 -0.08
N LEU A 46 3.59 1.44 -0.93
CA LEU A 46 2.50 2.39 -1.09
C LEU A 46 1.19 1.86 -0.48
N TYR A 47 0.50 2.71 0.28
CA TYR A 47 -0.78 2.40 0.91
C TYR A 47 -1.80 3.52 0.74
N THR A 48 -3.05 3.13 0.65
CA THR A 48 -4.18 3.97 1.06
C THR A 48 -4.62 3.55 2.46
N LYS A 49 -5.60 4.26 3.04
CA LYS A 49 -6.27 3.80 4.25
C LYS A 49 -6.95 2.42 4.11
N LEU A 50 -7.17 1.97 2.87
CA LEU A 50 -7.83 0.70 2.54
C LEU A 50 -6.82 -0.41 2.17
N GLY A 51 -5.54 -0.22 2.44
CA GLY A 51 -4.50 -1.20 2.12
C GLY A 51 -3.58 -0.79 0.96
N PRO A 52 -2.66 -1.69 0.55
CA PRO A 52 -1.61 -1.36 -0.38
C PRO A 52 -2.13 -1.19 -1.81
N PHE A 53 -1.39 -0.44 -2.62
CA PHE A 53 -1.67 -0.28 -4.06
C PHE A 53 -0.38 -0.33 -4.88
N LYS A 54 -0.52 -0.66 -6.16
CA LYS A 54 0.63 -1.00 -7.02
C LYS A 54 1.52 0.22 -7.24
N SER A 55 2.84 0.06 -7.13
CA SER A 55 3.79 1.08 -7.59
C SER A 55 3.78 1.17 -9.13
N ASN A 56 4.04 2.34 -9.71
CA ASN A 56 4.38 2.47 -11.13
C ASN A 56 5.78 1.93 -11.45
N HIS A 57 6.60 1.75 -10.41
CA HIS A 57 7.97 1.27 -10.50
C HIS A 57 8.16 0.00 -9.65
N PRO A 58 7.34 -1.05 -9.86
CA PRO A 58 7.38 -2.24 -9.03
C PRO A 58 8.75 -2.91 -9.15
N LEU A 59 9.30 -3.32 -8.01
CA LEU A 59 10.61 -3.95 -7.97
C LEU A 59 10.60 -5.37 -8.53
N SER A 60 9.53 -6.10 -8.24
CA SER A 60 9.35 -7.50 -8.60
C SER A 60 7.91 -7.75 -9.00
N TYR A 61 7.71 -8.77 -9.84
CA TYR A 61 6.38 -9.24 -10.20
C TYR A 61 5.63 -9.81 -8.99
N ASN A 62 6.36 -10.44 -8.06
CA ASN A 62 5.78 -11.08 -6.87
C ASN A 62 5.30 -10.08 -5.82
N ASP A 63 5.87 -8.86 -5.82
CA ASP A 63 5.45 -7.78 -4.93
C ASP A 63 5.36 -6.46 -5.70
N ARG A 64 4.18 -6.24 -6.29
CA ARG A 64 3.89 -5.04 -7.08
C ARG A 64 3.65 -3.79 -6.22
N PHE A 65 3.63 -3.93 -4.89
CA PHE A 65 3.36 -2.83 -3.96
C PHE A 65 4.64 -2.13 -3.50
N ILE A 66 5.80 -2.75 -3.71
CA ILE A 66 7.12 -2.21 -3.39
C ILE A 66 7.77 -1.61 -4.63
N GLY A 67 8.21 -0.36 -4.50
CA GLY A 67 9.06 0.31 -5.48
C GLY A 67 10.45 0.61 -4.92
N ARG A 68 11.35 1.03 -5.81
CA ARG A 68 12.69 1.53 -5.43
C ARG A 68 12.98 2.87 -6.08
N ILE A 69 13.72 3.72 -5.38
CA ILE A 69 14.19 5.00 -5.91
C ILE A 69 15.66 5.20 -5.52
N PRO A 70 16.53 5.66 -6.42
CA PRO A 70 17.91 5.97 -6.06
C PRO A 70 17.96 7.01 -4.94
N SER A 71 18.79 6.79 -3.91
CA SER A 71 18.91 7.73 -2.77
C SER A 71 19.31 9.15 -3.21
N LYS A 72 20.01 9.26 -4.36
CA LYS A 72 20.40 10.53 -4.99
C LYS A 72 19.26 11.31 -5.64
N SER A 73 18.08 10.70 -5.80
CA SER A 73 16.90 11.34 -6.38
C SER A 73 16.12 12.18 -5.36
N PHE A 74 16.46 12.07 -4.07
CA PHE A 74 15.92 12.94 -3.04
C PHE A 74 16.70 14.25 -2.98
N ALA A 75 15.99 15.37 -3.03
CA ALA A 75 16.60 16.68 -2.89
C ALA A 75 17.05 16.90 -1.44
N PRO A 76 18.28 17.38 -1.20
CA PRO A 76 18.67 17.91 0.10
C PRO A 76 17.84 19.17 0.44
N PRO A 77 17.47 19.40 1.70
CA PRO A 77 17.68 18.51 2.85
C PRO A 77 16.73 17.31 2.82
N HIS A 78 17.25 16.10 3.09
CA HIS A 78 16.46 14.86 3.14
C HIS A 78 15.53 14.85 4.36
N THR A 79 14.46 15.63 4.26
CA THR A 79 13.37 15.73 5.22
C THR A 79 12.24 14.80 4.81
N VAL A 80 11.36 14.45 5.74
CA VAL A 80 10.15 13.69 5.42
C VAL A 80 9.34 14.40 4.34
N ALA A 81 9.16 15.72 4.42
CA ALA A 81 8.48 16.51 3.39
C ALA A 81 9.12 16.32 1.99
N SER A 82 10.44 16.47 1.87
CA SER A 82 11.14 16.28 0.59
C SER A 82 10.99 14.87 0.04
N ILE A 83 10.93 13.87 0.93
CA ILE A 83 10.81 12.46 0.55
C ILE A 83 9.39 12.16 0.08
N LYS A 84 8.36 12.63 0.81
CA LYS A 84 6.96 12.54 0.37
C LYS A 84 6.79 13.17 -1.01
N TRP A 85 7.32 14.38 -1.21
CA TRP A 85 7.29 15.06 -2.50
C TRP A 85 7.97 14.26 -3.62
N SER A 86 9.18 13.75 -3.38
CA SER A 86 9.89 12.93 -4.37
C SER A 86 9.13 11.64 -4.72
N LEU A 87 8.60 10.93 -3.73
CA LEU A 87 7.85 9.69 -3.94
C LEU A 87 6.51 9.94 -4.63
N CYS A 88 5.74 10.93 -4.18
CA CYS A 88 4.48 11.29 -4.82
C CYS A 88 4.71 11.71 -6.28
N LYS A 89 5.75 12.52 -6.56
CA LYS A 89 6.10 12.89 -7.94
C LYS A 89 6.49 11.69 -8.77
N LEU A 90 7.33 10.79 -8.23
CA LEU A 90 7.74 9.56 -8.90
C LEU A 90 6.52 8.70 -9.25
N GLU A 91 5.55 8.60 -8.34
CA GLU A 91 4.35 7.79 -8.49
C GLU A 91 3.17 8.50 -9.18
N GLY A 92 3.36 9.76 -9.58
CA GLY A 92 2.28 10.59 -10.13
C GLY A 92 1.12 10.83 -9.16
N LEU A 93 1.36 10.73 -7.84
CA LEU A 93 0.34 10.92 -6.80
C LEU A 93 0.14 12.41 -6.49
N SER A 94 -1.11 12.81 -6.31
CA SER A 94 -1.48 14.16 -5.87
C SER A 94 -1.34 14.35 -4.35
N GLU A 95 -1.30 15.61 -3.91
CA GLU A 95 -1.39 16.01 -2.49
C GLU A 95 -0.31 15.42 -1.57
N PRO A 96 0.99 15.62 -1.88
CA PRO A 96 2.10 15.12 -1.05
C PRO A 96 2.07 15.63 0.39
N ASP A 97 1.49 16.80 0.64
CA ASP A 97 1.41 17.41 1.96
C ASP A 97 0.44 16.65 2.89
N LYS A 98 -0.56 15.97 2.33
CA LYS A 98 -1.49 15.10 3.08
C LYS A 98 -0.96 13.68 3.27
N ALA A 99 0.07 13.29 2.52
CA ALA A 99 0.64 11.97 2.64
C ALA A 99 1.33 11.81 4.00
N LEU A 100 1.29 10.59 4.52
CA LEU A 100 1.92 10.20 5.76
C LEU A 100 3.09 9.29 5.44
N LEU A 101 4.24 9.52 6.08
CA LEU A 101 5.43 8.70 5.90
C LEU A 101 5.75 7.94 7.19
N PHE A 102 5.80 6.62 7.12
CA PHE A 102 6.29 5.76 8.19
C PHE A 102 7.64 5.21 7.79
N LEU A 103 8.60 5.16 8.71
CA LEU A 103 9.94 4.64 8.42
C LEU A 103 9.98 3.11 8.28
N SER A 104 9.01 2.43 8.85
CA SER A 104 8.81 0.99 8.82
C SER A 104 7.31 0.70 9.00
N LEU A 105 6.87 -0.46 8.53
CA LEU A 105 5.48 -0.91 8.65
C LEU A 105 5.02 -1.06 10.12
N SER A 106 5.96 -1.27 11.04
CA SER A 106 5.66 -1.48 12.46
C SER A 106 5.62 -0.19 13.28
N ASN A 107 5.86 0.97 12.66
CA ASN A 107 5.80 2.23 13.37
C ASN A 107 4.34 2.59 13.70
N PRO A 108 4.02 2.94 14.96
CA PRO A 108 2.65 3.26 15.37
C PRO A 108 2.19 4.63 14.87
N ALA A 109 3.11 5.49 14.44
CA ALA A 109 2.81 6.85 14.01
C ALA A 109 3.70 7.28 12.83
N PRO A 110 3.18 8.15 11.96
CA PRO A 110 3.96 8.74 10.87
C PRO A 110 5.02 9.70 11.43
N LYS A 111 6.05 9.97 10.63
CA LYS A 111 7.07 10.96 10.96
C LYS A 111 6.65 12.36 10.54
N GLU A 112 7.07 13.33 11.35
CA GLU A 112 6.85 14.75 11.09
C GLU A 112 7.64 15.23 9.87
N ASP A 113 7.07 16.18 9.14
CA ASP A 113 7.59 16.68 7.87
C ASP A 113 8.99 17.30 7.95
N THR A 114 9.33 17.87 9.10
CA THR A 114 10.63 18.50 9.36
C THR A 114 11.72 17.50 9.75
N ALA A 115 11.36 16.26 10.10
CA ALA A 115 12.30 15.25 10.53
C ALA A 115 13.28 14.90 9.40
N ARG A 116 14.57 14.89 9.71
CA ARG A 116 15.63 14.56 8.74
C ARG A 116 15.91 13.05 8.76
N LEU A 117 16.01 12.45 7.57
CA LEU A 117 16.33 11.04 7.40
C LEU A 117 17.75 10.86 6.85
N SER A 118 18.49 9.95 7.47
CA SER A 118 19.86 9.61 7.07
C SER A 118 19.86 8.54 5.98
N LEU A 119 19.52 8.92 4.74
CA LEU A 119 19.43 7.98 3.60
C LEU A 119 20.78 7.40 3.15
N TYR A 120 21.89 8.00 3.56
CA TYR A 120 23.25 7.61 3.19
C TYR A 120 24.03 6.96 4.34
N ALA A 121 23.43 6.83 5.51
CA ALA A 121 24.07 6.15 6.63
C ALA A 121 24.06 4.63 6.41
N PRO A 122 25.01 3.89 7.01
CA PRO A 122 25.03 2.43 6.96
C PRO A 122 23.75 1.78 7.52
N SER A 123 23.05 2.50 8.40
CA SER A 123 21.72 2.18 8.90
C SER A 123 20.77 3.33 8.58
N GLY A 124 19.52 3.01 8.26
CA GLY A 124 18.54 3.99 7.84
C GLY A 124 17.21 3.35 7.49
N PRO A 125 16.21 4.16 7.18
CA PRO A 125 14.90 3.64 6.77
C PRO A 125 14.93 3.22 5.29
N GLY A 126 14.20 2.16 4.93
CA GLY A 126 14.04 1.71 3.54
C GLY A 126 15.31 1.13 2.91
N LEU A 127 16.16 0.45 3.69
CA LEU A 127 17.40 -0.15 3.17
C LEU A 127 17.20 -1.49 2.46
N SER A 128 16.08 -2.15 2.74
CA SER A 128 15.76 -3.45 2.17
C SER A 128 14.29 -3.51 1.76
N GLU A 129 13.97 -4.49 0.94
CA GLU A 129 12.59 -4.80 0.51
C GLU A 129 11.74 -5.30 1.70
N GLN A 130 12.38 -5.87 2.73
CA GLN A 130 11.71 -6.42 3.91
C GLN A 130 11.35 -5.32 4.93
N ASP A 131 12.09 -4.20 4.92
CA ASP A 131 11.82 -3.03 5.76
C ASP A 131 11.81 -1.73 4.92
N PRO A 132 10.83 -1.59 4.01
CA PRO A 132 10.70 -0.41 3.16
C PRO A 132 10.13 0.77 3.96
N ILE A 133 10.41 2.00 3.50
CA ILE A 133 9.63 3.15 3.99
C ILE A 133 8.20 3.05 3.47
N ILE A 134 7.24 3.47 4.27
CA ILE A 134 5.82 3.35 3.92
C ILE A 134 5.24 4.73 3.65
N LEU A 135 4.69 4.90 2.46
CA LEU A 135 3.95 6.10 2.08
C LEU A 135 2.46 5.78 2.08
N VAL A 136 1.70 6.42 2.97
CA VAL A 136 0.24 6.32 3.03
C VAL A 136 -0.36 7.59 2.43
N VAL A 137 -1.21 7.44 1.42
CA VAL A 137 -1.94 8.54 0.79
C VAL A 137 -3.44 8.42 1.01
N GLU A 138 -4.17 9.53 0.91
CA GLU A 138 -5.62 9.53 1.11
C GLU A 138 -6.34 8.80 -0.04
N LEU A 139 -5.95 9.09 -1.28
CA LEU A 139 -6.52 8.49 -2.48
C LEU A 139 -5.42 8.21 -3.51
N GLU A 140 -5.56 7.10 -4.22
CA GLU A 140 -4.72 6.77 -5.37
C GLU A 140 -5.15 7.59 -6.60
N LYS A 141 -4.96 8.91 -6.54
CA LYS A 141 -5.20 9.80 -7.67
C LYS A 141 -3.91 9.98 -8.45
N ARG A 142 -3.75 9.18 -9.51
CA ARG A 142 -2.63 9.34 -10.43
C ARG A 142 -2.91 10.46 -11.44
N THR A 143 -1.99 11.39 -11.59
CA THR A 143 -2.01 12.35 -12.69
C THR A 143 -1.79 11.59 -14.01
N LYS A 144 -2.59 11.89 -15.04
CA LYS A 144 -2.61 11.19 -16.34
C LYS A 144 -1.24 11.11 -17.04
N GLU A 145 -0.28 11.93 -16.63
CA GLU A 145 1.06 12.06 -17.24
C GLU A 145 2.01 10.89 -16.94
N VAL A 146 1.72 10.01 -15.97
CA VAL A 146 2.60 8.88 -15.57
C VAL A 146 2.08 7.52 -16.06
N LEU A 147 1.06 7.49 -16.94
CA LEU A 147 0.57 6.25 -17.53
C LEU A 147 1.50 5.77 -18.65
N GLN A 148 2.71 5.34 -18.31
CA GLN A 148 3.45 4.35 -19.09
C GLN A 148 3.51 3.05 -18.30
N ALA A 149 2.35 2.46 -18.06
CA ALA A 149 2.28 1.04 -17.78
C ALA A 149 2.32 0.32 -19.13
N GLU A 150 3.49 -0.20 -19.50
CA GLU A 150 3.58 -1.27 -20.49
C GLU A 150 2.52 -2.31 -20.14
N LYS A 151 1.75 -2.73 -21.16
CA LYS A 151 0.64 -3.67 -21.06
C LYS A 151 1.17 -5.04 -20.64
N LEU A 152 1.49 -5.19 -19.36
CA LEU A 152 1.87 -6.46 -18.77
C LEU A 152 0.63 -7.38 -18.74
N PRO A 153 0.83 -8.70 -18.89
CA PRO A 153 -0.26 -9.66 -18.92
C PRO A 153 -1.19 -9.48 -17.73
N GLU A 154 -2.50 -9.48 -18.01
CA GLU A 154 -3.56 -9.56 -17.02
C GLU A 154 -3.51 -10.95 -16.39
N HIS A 155 -2.63 -11.11 -15.41
CA HIS A 155 -2.56 -12.33 -14.62
C HIS A 155 -3.52 -12.20 -13.44
N SER A 156 -4.30 -13.26 -13.22
CA SER A 156 -5.14 -13.45 -12.04
C SER A 156 -4.43 -13.01 -10.76
N ASP A 157 -5.16 -12.39 -9.84
CA ASP A 157 -4.72 -12.07 -8.47
C ASP A 157 -4.36 -13.30 -7.62
N ASP A 158 -4.22 -14.47 -8.24
CA ASP A 158 -3.77 -15.73 -7.66
C ASP A 158 -2.23 -15.79 -7.61
N THR A 159 -1.64 -14.75 -7.03
CA THR A 159 -0.27 -14.84 -6.54
C THR A 159 -0.38 -15.02 -5.05
N ASP A 160 -0.19 -16.26 -4.60
CA ASP A 160 0.18 -16.58 -3.24
C ASP A 160 1.47 -15.82 -2.92
N VAL A 161 1.31 -14.57 -2.50
CA VAL A 161 2.41 -13.74 -2.02
C VAL A 161 2.80 -14.34 -0.68
N HIS A 162 3.67 -15.34 -0.72
CA HIS A 162 4.35 -15.96 0.43
C HIS A 162 5.22 -14.97 1.24
N TYR A 163 5.21 -13.70 0.85
CA TYR A 163 5.85 -12.60 1.53
C TYR A 163 4.85 -11.97 2.50
N GLY A 164 4.73 -12.49 3.72
CA GLY A 164 3.96 -11.87 4.78
C GLY A 164 3.34 -12.88 5.74
N LYS A 165 2.98 -12.39 6.93
CA LYS A 165 2.38 -13.22 7.97
C LYS A 165 0.89 -13.41 7.69
N SER A 166 0.36 -14.60 7.93
CA SER A 166 -1.05 -14.94 7.67
C SER A 166 -1.93 -14.70 8.90
N LEU A 167 -2.91 -13.82 8.77
CA LEU A 167 -3.95 -13.56 9.77
C LEU A 167 -5.23 -14.30 9.39
N TYR A 168 -5.80 -15.02 10.35
CA TYR A 168 -7.06 -15.74 10.22
C TYR A 168 -8.21 -14.95 10.84
N TYR A 169 -9.34 -14.92 10.16
CA TYR A 169 -10.54 -14.22 10.62
C TYR A 169 -11.83 -14.94 10.22
N ARG A 170 -12.92 -14.61 10.90
CA ARG A 170 -14.29 -15.03 10.55
C ARG A 170 -15.19 -13.81 10.46
N VAL A 171 -16.14 -13.87 9.53
CA VAL A 171 -17.17 -12.84 9.40
C VAL A 171 -18.50 -13.42 9.84
N TYR A 172 -19.21 -12.70 10.70
CA TYR A 172 -20.53 -13.08 11.21
C TYR A 172 -21.61 -12.14 10.66
N SER A 173 -22.82 -12.67 10.51
CA SER A 173 -24.01 -11.84 10.33
C SER A 173 -24.46 -11.25 11.66
N SER A 174 -25.01 -10.04 11.67
CA SER A 174 -25.68 -9.50 12.86
C SER A 174 -26.89 -10.34 13.29
N GLU A 175 -27.51 -11.05 12.34
CA GLU A 175 -28.64 -11.96 12.60
C GLU A 175 -28.20 -13.30 13.21
N GLY A 176 -26.89 -13.49 13.39
CA GLY A 176 -26.29 -14.74 13.83
C GLY A 176 -25.80 -15.61 12.67
N GLY A 177 -24.85 -16.49 12.98
CA GLY A 177 -24.22 -17.38 12.01
C GLY A 177 -23.00 -16.78 11.34
N ASP A 178 -22.05 -17.66 11.03
CA ASP A 178 -20.85 -17.35 10.27
C ASP A 178 -21.17 -17.25 8.77
N LYS A 179 -20.47 -16.34 8.09
CA LYS A 179 -20.57 -16.14 6.65
C LYS A 179 -19.42 -16.85 5.96
N LYS A 180 -19.69 -17.39 4.78
CA LYS A 180 -18.63 -17.84 3.87
C LYS A 180 -17.67 -16.68 3.59
N ALA A 181 -16.40 -16.86 3.91
CA ALA A 181 -15.35 -15.89 3.61
C ALA A 181 -14.98 -15.98 2.13
N LYS A 182 -14.84 -14.84 1.46
CA LYS A 182 -14.36 -14.80 0.06
C LYS A 182 -12.90 -15.22 -0.04
N THR A 183 -12.13 -15.00 1.02
CA THR A 183 -10.74 -15.44 1.13
C THR A 183 -10.61 -16.79 1.86
N SER A 184 -11.65 -17.63 1.82
CA SER A 184 -11.58 -18.98 2.37
C SER A 184 -10.51 -19.79 1.64
N PHE A 185 -9.71 -20.54 2.37
CA PHE A 185 -8.62 -21.37 1.83
C PHE A 185 -8.78 -22.86 2.17
N ASP A 186 -9.74 -23.19 3.03
CA ASP A 186 -10.04 -24.54 3.48
C ASP A 186 -11.49 -24.88 3.08
N GLU A 187 -11.66 -25.94 2.28
CA GLU A 187 -12.98 -26.38 1.83
C GLU A 187 -13.81 -26.99 2.96
N SER A 188 -13.16 -27.48 4.01
CA SER A 188 -13.84 -28.02 5.19
C SER A 188 -14.37 -26.91 6.11
N ASP A 189 -13.82 -25.71 6.01
CA ASP A 189 -14.16 -24.56 6.84
C ASP A 189 -14.25 -23.27 6.00
N ILE A 190 -15.34 -23.18 5.23
CA ILE A 190 -15.56 -22.11 4.25
C ILE A 190 -15.80 -20.72 4.87
N SER A 191 -16.02 -20.62 6.18
CA SER A 191 -16.23 -19.33 6.86
C SER A 191 -14.95 -18.72 7.42
N LEU A 192 -13.85 -19.48 7.37
CA LEU A 192 -12.55 -19.03 7.82
C LEU A 192 -11.76 -18.36 6.70
N GLY A 193 -11.61 -17.04 6.82
CA GLY A 193 -10.81 -16.24 5.90
C GLY A 193 -9.34 -16.21 6.31
N ARG A 194 -8.45 -16.08 5.33
CA ARG A 194 -7.02 -15.80 5.52
C ARG A 194 -6.60 -14.53 4.79
N LEU A 195 -5.87 -13.67 5.49
CA LEU A 195 -5.36 -12.39 4.98
C LEU A 195 -3.85 -12.30 5.21
N ASN A 196 -3.09 -11.74 4.27
CA ASN A 196 -1.71 -11.37 4.51
C ASN A 196 -1.65 -10.03 5.28
N THR A 197 -0.91 -9.97 6.39
CA THR A 197 -0.79 -8.76 7.22
C THR A 197 -0.26 -7.54 6.47
N LEU A 198 0.50 -7.74 5.39
CA LEU A 198 0.96 -6.65 4.52
C LEU A 198 -0.16 -5.99 3.69
N LEU A 199 -1.38 -6.53 3.70
CA LEU A 199 -2.55 -5.89 3.12
C LEU A 199 -3.20 -4.87 4.06
N ILE A 200 -2.82 -4.87 5.33
CA ILE A 200 -3.33 -3.97 6.36
C ILE A 200 -2.53 -2.67 6.29
N ALA A 201 -3.21 -1.53 6.21
CA ALA A 201 -2.54 -0.24 6.16
C ALA A 201 -1.99 0.17 7.54
N PRO A 202 -0.78 0.76 7.62
CA PRO A 202 -0.35 1.46 8.83
C PRO A 202 -1.35 2.56 9.23
N PRO A 203 -1.57 2.81 10.54
CA PRO A 203 -0.76 2.38 11.69
C PRO A 203 -1.11 0.99 12.30
N HIS A 204 -1.66 0.04 11.54
CA HIS A 204 -1.99 -1.31 12.02
C HIS A 204 -2.88 -1.30 13.26
N THR A 205 -4.00 -0.58 13.19
CA THR A 205 -5.03 -0.61 14.22
C THR A 205 -6.16 -1.58 13.88
N ALA A 206 -7.02 -1.89 14.85
CA ALA A 206 -8.26 -2.62 14.61
C ALA A 206 -9.10 -1.99 13.49
N GLY A 207 -9.16 -0.65 13.42
CA GLY A 207 -9.85 0.04 12.32
C GLY A 207 -9.22 -0.24 10.94
N SER A 208 -7.90 -0.28 10.85
CA SER A 208 -7.20 -0.62 9.59
C SER A 208 -7.40 -2.09 9.19
N LEU A 209 -7.43 -3.01 10.16
CA LEU A 209 -7.72 -4.42 9.93
C LEU A 209 -9.19 -4.60 9.50
N LYS A 210 -10.13 -3.96 10.20
CA LYS A 210 -11.56 -3.94 9.86
C LYS A 210 -11.77 -3.40 8.44
N ALA A 211 -11.13 -2.30 8.08
CA ALA A 211 -11.17 -1.75 6.71
C ALA A 211 -10.59 -2.72 5.67
N CYS A 212 -9.54 -3.47 6.01
CA CYS A 212 -8.95 -4.46 5.12
C CYS A 212 -9.88 -5.67 4.91
N ILE A 213 -10.40 -6.25 6.00
CA ILE A 213 -11.34 -7.39 5.95
C ILE A 213 -12.59 -7.00 5.17
N THR A 214 -13.20 -5.86 5.49
CA THR A 214 -14.40 -5.39 4.77
C THR A 214 -14.12 -5.22 3.27
N LYS A 215 -12.93 -4.76 2.87
CA LYS A 215 -12.56 -4.61 1.46
C LYS A 215 -12.46 -5.95 0.74
N VAL A 216 -11.73 -6.91 1.31
CA VAL A 216 -11.53 -8.22 0.67
C VAL A 216 -12.83 -9.03 0.66
N GLU A 217 -13.67 -8.85 1.66
CA GLU A 217 -15.00 -9.48 1.74
C GLU A 217 -16.06 -8.72 0.93
N GLY A 218 -15.76 -7.53 0.41
CA GLY A 218 -16.71 -6.68 -0.33
C GLY A 218 -17.92 -6.28 0.52
N LEU A 219 -17.69 -5.98 1.79
CA LEU A 219 -18.67 -5.43 2.73
C LEU A 219 -18.72 -3.89 2.60
N VAL A 220 -19.56 -3.27 3.42
CA VAL A 220 -19.67 -1.82 3.52
C VAL A 220 -18.32 -1.19 3.91
N MET A 221 -17.91 -0.12 3.22
CA MET A 221 -16.61 0.55 3.38
C MET A 221 -16.60 1.65 4.45
N PRO A 222 -15.41 2.00 5.00
CA PRO A 222 -15.25 3.14 5.89
C PRO A 222 -15.87 4.42 5.32
N GLY A 223 -16.64 5.13 6.15
CA GLY A 223 -17.37 6.35 5.77
C GLY A 223 -18.87 6.14 5.59
N HIS A 224 -19.34 4.90 5.42
CA HIS A 224 -20.76 4.57 5.47
C HIS A 224 -21.27 4.46 6.92
N ALA A 225 -22.55 4.75 7.16
CA ALA A 225 -23.14 4.68 8.49
C ALA A 225 -23.02 3.27 9.11
N LEU A 226 -23.43 2.25 8.37
CA LEU A 226 -23.33 0.83 8.78
C LEU A 226 -21.90 0.36 9.07
N TYR A 227 -20.85 1.02 8.56
CA TYR A 227 -19.48 0.63 8.90
C TYR A 227 -19.18 0.83 10.40
N LYS A 228 -19.81 1.83 11.03
CA LYS A 228 -19.65 2.11 12.45
C LYS A 228 -20.32 1.07 13.35
N GLU A 229 -21.31 0.36 12.82
CA GLU A 229 -22.02 -0.72 13.51
C GLU A 229 -21.31 -2.07 13.35
N MET A 230 -20.26 -2.15 12.52
CA MET A 230 -19.42 -3.33 12.44
C MET A 230 -18.45 -3.38 13.63
N GLU A 231 -18.43 -4.52 14.29
CA GLU A 231 -17.63 -4.76 15.48
C GLU A 231 -16.53 -5.79 15.19
N LEU A 232 -15.29 -5.44 15.50
CA LEU A 232 -14.15 -6.34 15.41
C LEU A 232 -13.78 -6.81 16.81
N PHE A 233 -13.65 -8.11 16.99
CA PHE A 233 -13.30 -8.75 18.24
C PHE A 233 -11.94 -9.43 18.11
N GLN A 234 -11.20 -9.49 19.20
CA GLN A 234 -9.87 -10.11 19.23
C GLN A 234 -9.93 -11.58 18.80
N ASP A 235 -10.96 -12.29 19.26
CA ASP A 235 -11.27 -13.65 18.87
C ASP A 235 -12.78 -13.95 19.01
N VAL A 236 -13.18 -15.17 18.64
CA VAL A 236 -14.57 -15.64 18.66
C VAL A 236 -15.19 -15.74 20.06
N ASN A 237 -14.38 -15.74 21.12
CA ASN A 237 -14.83 -15.87 22.51
C ASN A 237 -14.74 -14.54 23.28
N SER A 238 -14.37 -13.45 22.62
CA SER A 238 -14.17 -12.16 23.24
C SER A 238 -15.51 -11.49 23.58
N ASP A 239 -15.67 -11.03 24.81
CA ASP A 239 -16.89 -10.36 25.28
C ASP A 239 -16.99 -8.89 24.85
N ALA A 240 -15.91 -8.30 24.36
CA ALA A 240 -15.83 -6.88 24.03
C ALA A 240 -15.17 -6.65 22.67
N ALA A 241 -15.76 -5.74 21.89
CA ALA A 241 -15.20 -5.29 20.63
C ALA A 241 -13.98 -4.40 20.85
N MET A 242 -13.02 -4.50 19.94
CA MET A 242 -11.86 -3.62 19.85
C MET A 242 -12.27 -2.24 19.35
N GLY A 243 -11.68 -1.20 19.92
CA GLY A 243 -11.80 0.16 19.40
C GLY A 243 -10.99 0.33 18.12
N ASP A 244 -11.49 1.12 17.16
CA ASP A 244 -10.81 1.30 15.85
C ASP A 244 -9.38 1.88 15.96
N THR A 245 -9.05 2.50 17.09
CA THR A 245 -7.73 3.06 17.40
C THR A 245 -6.78 2.07 18.09
N ASP A 246 -7.26 0.89 18.49
CA ASP A 246 -6.45 -0.09 19.20
C ASP A 246 -5.35 -0.62 18.29
N VAL A 247 -4.10 -0.49 18.72
CA VAL A 247 -2.92 -0.89 17.94
C VAL A 247 -2.75 -2.40 17.98
N ILE A 248 -2.54 -3.01 16.81
CA ILE A 248 -2.34 -4.45 16.63
C ILE A 248 -0.89 -4.72 16.20
N PRO A 249 -0.05 -5.28 17.08
CA PRO A 249 1.34 -5.58 16.75
C PRO A 249 1.44 -6.88 15.93
N PHE A 250 1.82 -6.79 14.66
CA PHE A 250 2.08 -7.96 13.81
C PHE A 250 3.56 -8.42 13.83
N GLN A 251 4.42 -7.80 14.62
CA GLN A 251 5.87 -8.01 14.55
C GLN A 251 6.37 -9.26 15.30
N GLY A 252 5.63 -9.76 16.29
CA GLY A 252 5.95 -10.98 17.05
C GLY A 252 5.62 -12.30 16.34
N ASP A 253 6.15 -13.40 16.86
CA ASP A 253 5.86 -14.77 16.36
C ASP A 253 4.43 -15.19 16.66
N THR A 254 3.90 -14.72 17.79
CA THR A 254 2.49 -14.80 18.15
C THR A 254 1.87 -13.41 18.03
N TYR A 255 0.76 -13.32 17.31
CA TYR A 255 0.01 -12.08 17.14
C TYR A 255 -1.48 -12.39 17.00
N LEU A 256 -2.30 -11.36 17.05
CA LEU A 256 -3.75 -11.48 16.94
C LEU A 256 -4.14 -12.14 15.61
N GLY A 257 -4.89 -13.25 15.69
CA GLY A 257 -5.30 -14.05 14.54
C GLY A 257 -4.16 -14.83 13.87
N SER A 258 -3.02 -15.05 14.52
CA SER A 258 -1.93 -15.87 13.93
C SER A 258 -2.24 -17.37 13.93
N ASP A 259 -3.23 -17.81 14.70
CA ASP A 259 -3.67 -19.20 14.83
C ASP A 259 -5.04 -19.39 14.17
N GLN A 260 -5.16 -20.47 13.39
CA GLN A 260 -6.40 -20.86 12.71
C GLN A 260 -7.50 -21.22 13.74
N GLY A 261 -7.12 -21.80 14.87
CA GLY A 261 -8.03 -22.17 15.96
C GLY A 261 -8.52 -20.98 16.78
N ASN A 262 -7.85 -19.82 16.68
CA ASN A 262 -8.22 -18.59 17.37
C ASN A 262 -8.27 -17.39 16.42
N PRO A 263 -9.21 -17.38 15.44
CA PRO A 263 -9.30 -16.34 14.45
C PRO A 263 -9.96 -15.08 15.01
N VAL A 264 -9.63 -13.94 14.40
CA VAL A 264 -10.29 -12.64 14.66
C VAL A 264 -11.75 -12.73 14.24
N ALA A 265 -12.67 -12.18 15.01
CA ALA A 265 -14.08 -12.16 14.64
C ALA A 265 -14.52 -10.77 14.18
N LEU A 266 -15.14 -10.67 13.01
CA LEU A 266 -15.79 -9.46 12.52
C LEU A 266 -17.31 -9.70 12.46
N VAL A 267 -18.08 -8.94 13.23
CA VAL A 267 -19.53 -8.95 13.15
C VAL A 267 -19.97 -7.86 12.17
N ASN A 268 -20.65 -8.27 11.10
CA ASN A 268 -21.18 -7.34 10.11
C ASN A 268 -22.40 -6.60 10.66
N ALA A 269 -22.58 -5.35 10.24
CA ALA A 269 -23.76 -4.55 10.61
C ALA A 269 -25.07 -5.16 10.10
N THR A 270 -26.16 -4.83 10.78
CA THR A 270 -27.51 -5.23 10.38
C THR A 270 -27.91 -4.47 9.14
N THR A 271 -28.09 -5.19 8.04
CA THR A 271 -28.74 -4.62 6.87
C THR A 271 -30.23 -4.60 7.15
N ASP A 272 -30.79 -3.41 7.42
CA ASP A 272 -32.24 -3.20 7.38
C ASP A 272 -32.75 -3.56 5.98
N THR A 273 -33.14 -4.82 5.81
CA THR A 273 -33.59 -5.35 4.54
C THR A 273 -35.02 -4.89 4.33
N ALA A 274 -35.18 -3.66 3.84
CA ALA A 274 -36.46 -3.17 3.31
C ALA A 274 -36.34 -2.22 2.10
N ALA A 275 -35.15 -1.73 1.71
CA ALA A 275 -35.07 -0.71 0.66
C ALA A 275 -34.12 -0.95 -0.52
N ASP A 276 -33.14 -1.87 -0.48
CA ASP A 276 -32.07 -1.88 -1.50
C ASP A 276 -32.00 -3.11 -2.42
N GLN A 277 -33.02 -3.97 -2.41
CA GLN A 277 -33.23 -4.98 -3.45
C GLN A 277 -34.43 -4.62 -4.34
N LYS A 278 -34.31 -3.56 -5.14
CA LYS A 278 -35.12 -3.43 -6.36
C LYS A 278 -34.41 -2.64 -7.46
N VAL A 279 -33.29 -3.16 -7.96
CA VAL A 279 -32.98 -3.04 -9.40
C VAL A 279 -32.59 -4.42 -9.91
N LYS A 280 -33.60 -5.12 -10.44
CA LYS A 280 -33.49 -6.38 -11.15
C LYS A 280 -32.65 -6.17 -12.43
N PRO A 281 -31.65 -7.01 -12.74
CA PRO A 281 -31.02 -6.99 -14.05
C PRO A 281 -31.95 -7.72 -15.03
N MET A 282 -32.46 -7.01 -16.03
CA MET A 282 -33.21 -7.63 -17.11
C MET A 282 -32.25 -7.97 -18.24
N SER A 283 -31.79 -9.22 -18.25
CA SER A 283 -31.14 -9.84 -19.41
C SER A 283 -32.19 -10.26 -20.44
N GLY A 284 -31.91 -10.01 -21.72
CA GLY A 284 -32.50 -10.79 -22.83
C GLY A 284 -33.06 -9.98 -24.01
N LYS A 285 -32.21 -9.70 -25.00
CA LYS A 285 -32.51 -9.79 -26.45
C LYS A 285 -31.20 -9.59 -27.23
N VAL A 286 -30.53 -10.68 -27.61
CA VAL A 286 -30.54 -11.28 -28.96
C VAL A 286 -30.07 -10.29 -30.02
N PHE A 287 -28.80 -10.43 -30.38
CA PHE A 287 -28.24 -9.93 -31.63
C PHE A 287 -28.70 -10.83 -32.78
N SER A 288 -29.31 -10.24 -33.81
CA SER A 288 -29.35 -10.81 -35.15
C SER A 288 -29.24 -9.68 -36.17
N GLU A 289 -28.36 -9.90 -37.14
CA GLU A 289 -27.87 -9.01 -38.18
C GLU A 289 -28.88 -8.70 -39.31
N HIS A 290 -28.79 -7.45 -39.83
CA HIS A 290 -28.89 -6.96 -41.23
C HIS A 290 -30.12 -7.25 -42.14
N PRO A 291 -30.33 -6.58 -43.32
CA PRO A 291 -29.83 -5.30 -43.89
C PRO A 291 -30.92 -4.41 -44.60
N LEU A 292 -30.47 -3.35 -45.29
CA LEU A 292 -31.15 -2.47 -46.28
C LEU A 292 -32.33 -3.09 -47.06
N ASP A 293 -33.42 -2.32 -47.28
CA ASP A 293 -33.77 -1.80 -48.63
C ASP A 293 -34.96 -0.79 -48.67
N THR A 294 -34.70 0.29 -49.41
CA THR A 294 -35.52 1.06 -50.37
C THR A 294 -37.04 0.82 -50.50
N ALA A 295 -37.87 1.87 -50.37
CA ALA A 295 -38.80 2.36 -51.42
C ALA A 295 -39.72 3.50 -50.94
N ALA A 296 -39.91 4.48 -51.84
CA ALA A 296 -40.68 5.71 -51.73
C ALA A 296 -42.21 5.52 -51.69
N THR A 297 -42.95 6.52 -51.20
CA THR A 297 -44.09 7.14 -51.93
C THR A 297 -44.39 8.53 -51.33
N ASN A 298 -44.68 9.48 -52.22
CA ASN A 298 -44.80 10.93 -52.05
C ASN A 298 -46.16 11.42 -51.51
N CYS A 299 -46.18 12.76 -51.28
CA CYS A 299 -47.27 13.75 -51.34
C CYS A 299 -47.68 14.35 -49.98
N ALA A 300 -47.79 15.66 -49.75
CA ALA A 300 -47.45 16.88 -50.50
C ALA A 300 -47.64 18.10 -49.56
N LEU A 301 -46.80 19.13 -49.76
CA LEU A 301 -47.02 20.59 -49.64
C LEU A 301 -47.84 21.18 -48.48
N SER A 302 -47.21 22.08 -47.69
CA SER A 302 -47.54 23.52 -47.73
C SER A 302 -46.48 24.35 -46.96
N ASP A 303 -45.79 25.19 -47.73
CA ASP A 303 -45.39 26.59 -47.50
C ASP A 303 -44.61 27.03 -46.24
N GLY A 304 -43.41 27.58 -46.49
CA GLY A 304 -42.52 28.25 -45.51
C GLY A 304 -42.90 29.72 -45.22
N PRO A 305 -41.96 30.67 -45.02
CA PRO A 305 -40.54 30.50 -44.69
C PRO A 305 -40.03 31.45 -43.56
N ASP A 306 -38.76 31.23 -43.20
CA ASP A 306 -37.72 32.19 -42.82
C ASP A 306 -37.66 32.92 -41.47
N SER A 307 -36.41 32.93 -40.99
CA SER A 307 -35.62 34.09 -40.56
C SER A 307 -35.20 34.03 -39.08
N ASN A 308 -34.00 33.52 -38.76
CA ASN A 308 -32.67 34.11 -38.89
C ASN A 308 -32.22 34.99 -37.70
N PHE A 309 -31.09 34.56 -37.14
CA PHE A 309 -29.96 35.35 -36.64
C PHE A 309 -30.10 36.23 -35.38
N THR A 310 -29.39 35.76 -34.35
CA THR A 310 -28.25 36.43 -33.69
C THR A 310 -28.47 37.70 -32.86
N LYS A 311 -28.09 37.63 -31.57
CA LYS A 311 -27.04 38.53 -31.02
C LYS A 311 -26.51 38.14 -29.64
N LEU A 312 -25.18 38.06 -29.60
CA LEU A 312 -24.29 38.25 -28.46
C LEU A 312 -24.57 39.56 -27.71
N ALA A 313 -24.41 39.54 -26.39
CA ALA A 313 -24.05 40.74 -25.62
C ALA A 313 -23.04 40.39 -24.51
N ARG A 314 -21.82 40.92 -24.67
CA ARG A 314 -20.83 41.15 -23.61
C ARG A 314 -21.35 42.29 -22.71
N LEU A 315 -21.05 42.26 -21.42
CA LEU A 315 -21.02 43.48 -20.61
C LEU A 315 -19.79 43.50 -19.70
N SER A 316 -19.19 44.69 -19.68
CA SER A 316 -17.89 45.06 -19.18
C SER A 316 -17.87 45.40 -17.69
N TYR A 317 -16.70 45.19 -17.11
CA TYR A 317 -16.24 45.68 -15.81
C TYR A 317 -16.22 47.22 -15.74
N THR A 318 -16.53 47.80 -14.57
CA THR A 318 -16.03 49.12 -14.17
C THR A 318 -15.62 49.10 -12.69
N TYR A 319 -14.48 49.72 -12.45
CA TYR A 319 -13.83 49.99 -11.16
C TYR A 319 -14.37 51.32 -10.61
N SER A 320 -14.44 51.49 -9.30
CA SER A 320 -14.58 52.80 -8.66
C SER A 320 -13.83 52.81 -7.33
N GLU A 321 -13.08 53.91 -7.16
CA GLU A 321 -12.19 54.43 -6.11
C GLU A 321 -12.06 53.72 -4.76
#